data_AF-A0A086MKH9-F1
#
_entry.id   AF-A0A086MKH9-F1
#
_cell.length_a   1.000
_cell.length_b   1.000
_cell.length_c   1.000
_cell.angle_alpha   90.00
_cell.angle_beta   90.00
_cell.angle_gamma   90.00
#
_symmetry.space_group_name_H-M   'P 1'
#
loop_
_entity.id
_entity.type
_entity.pdbx_description
1 polymer ?
#
loop_
_entity_poly.entity_id
_entity_poly.type
_entity_poly.pdbx_seq_one_letter_code
_entity_poly.pdbx_strand_id
1 'polypeptide(L)'
;MSGAFQKRFNTFRHRIGVTDPEGVFHSFRHTWRDALRQARVAEEVAQQLGGWKGAGEDKRYGMGLSVRAKFEDMKRIEYPDLDLTHLYST
;
A
#
# COMPACT_ATOMS: atom_id res chain seq x y z
N MET A 1 9.79 8.94 -3.21
CA MET A 1 10.21 8.06 -2.08
C MET A 1 11.73 8.09 -1.99
N SER A 2 12.32 8.03 -0.80
CA SER A 2 13.77 8.11 -0.67
C SER A 2 14.45 6.82 -1.15
N GLY A 3 15.57 6.93 -1.87
CA GLY A 3 16.34 5.77 -2.33
C GLY A 3 16.86 4.87 -1.19
N ALA A 4 17.01 5.44 0.01
CA ALA A 4 17.41 4.71 1.20
C ALA A 4 16.39 3.63 1.62
N PHE A 5 15.09 3.93 1.52
CA PHE A 5 14.05 2.95 1.85
C PHE A 5 13.99 1.82 0.82
N GLN A 6 14.11 2.14 -0.47
CA GLN A 6 14.17 1.14 -1.54
C GLN A 6 15.36 0.18 -1.35
N LYS A 7 16.53 0.69 -0.95
CA LYS A 7 17.70 -0.15 -0.63
C LYS A 7 17.43 -1.08 0.56
N ARG A 8 16.83 -0.56 1.65
CA ARG A 8 16.45 -1.37 2.82
C ARG A 8 15.44 -2.46 2.47
N PHE A 9 14.42 -2.14 1.67
CA PHE A 9 13.46 -3.13 1.18
C PHE A 9 14.13 -4.20 0.31
N ASN A 10 15.08 -3.80 -0.54
CA ASN A 10 15.84 -4.75 -1.36
C ASN A 10 16.69 -5.71 -0.50
N THR A 11 17.33 -5.21 0.56
CA THR A 11 18.02 -6.09 1.51
C THR A 11 17.05 -7.01 2.25
N PHE A 12 15.90 -6.50 2.68
CA PHE A 12 14.88 -7.27 3.38
C PHE A 12 14.35 -8.42 2.53
N ARG A 13 13.96 -8.17 1.28
CA ARG A 13 13.41 -9.21 0.38
C ARG A 13 14.40 -10.35 0.13
N HIS A 14 15.69 -10.04 -0.05
CA HIS A 14 16.72 -11.07 -0.19
C HIS A 14 16.88 -11.89 1.10
N ARG A 15 16.79 -11.24 2.26
CA ARG A 15 16.87 -11.91 3.56
C ARG A 15 15.72 -12.91 3.78
N ILE A 16 14.53 -12.63 3.28
CA ILE A 16 13.36 -13.53 3.36
C ILE A 16 13.25 -14.49 2.16
N GLY A 17 14.27 -14.55 1.29
CA GLY A 17 14.32 -15.50 0.18
C GLY A 17 13.55 -15.09 -1.08
N VAL A 18 13.01 -13.87 -1.16
CA VAL A 18 12.31 -13.39 -2.36
C VAL A 18 13.35 -12.83 -3.34
N THR A 19 13.66 -13.60 -4.39
CA THR A 19 14.73 -13.31 -5.37
C THR A 19 14.25 -12.73 -6.70
N ASP A 20 12.93 -12.69 -6.93
CA ASP A 20 12.32 -12.23 -8.19
C ASP A 20 12.80 -10.81 -8.60
N PRO A 21 13.36 -10.56 -9.79
CA PRO A 21 13.80 -9.21 -10.16
C PRO A 21 12.69 -8.14 -10.13
N GLU A 22 11.42 -8.52 -10.33
CA GLU A 22 10.27 -7.63 -10.34
C GLU A 22 9.68 -7.36 -8.95
N GLY A 23 10.00 -8.18 -7.95
CA GLY A 23 9.54 -8.04 -6.56
C GLY A 23 10.16 -6.87 -5.78
N VAL A 24 10.55 -5.79 -6.47
CA VAL A 24 11.06 -4.56 -5.86
C VAL A 24 9.96 -3.72 -5.24
N PHE A 25 10.35 -2.79 -4.39
CA PHE A 25 9.39 -1.95 -3.67
C PHE A 25 8.44 -1.16 -4.60
N HIS A 26 8.92 -0.74 -5.77
CA HIS A 26 8.09 0.00 -6.72
C HIS A 26 6.90 -0.82 -7.22
N SER A 27 7.15 -2.08 -7.59
CA SER A 27 6.13 -3.03 -8.03
C SER A 27 5.17 -3.35 -6.90
N PHE A 28 5.70 -3.65 -5.70
CA PHE A 28 4.87 -3.87 -4.49
C PHE A 28 3.90 -2.70 -4.24
N ARG A 29 4.39 -1.47 -4.38
CA ARG A 29 3.57 -0.27 -4.18
C ARG A 29 2.48 -0.11 -5.24
N HIS A 30 2.72 -0.51 -6.49
CA HIS A 30 1.69 -0.49 -7.53
C HIS A 30 0.64 -1.58 -7.29
N THR A 31 1.04 -2.79 -6.93
CA THR A 31 0.12 -3.87 -6.54
C THR A 31 -0.80 -3.42 -5.41
N TRP A 32 -0.26 -2.77 -4.39
CA TRP A 32 -1.06 -2.22 -3.30
C TRP A 32 -2.02 -1.10 -3.75
N ARG A 33 -1.59 -0.24 -4.69
CA ARG A 33 -2.46 0.79 -5.29
C ARG A 33 -3.61 0.18 -6.08
N ASP A 34 -3.35 -0.90 -6.81
CA ASP A 34 -4.37 -1.59 -7.59
C ASP A 34 -5.36 -2.30 -6.68
N ALA A 35 -4.90 -2.88 -5.58
CA ALA A 35 -5.77 -3.48 -4.57
C ALA A 35 -6.70 -2.43 -3.91
N LEU A 36 -6.20 -1.22 -3.62
CA LEU A 36 -7.04 -0.09 -3.17
C LEU A 36 -8.11 0.29 -4.21
N ARG A 37 -7.77 0.27 -5.51
CA ARG A 37 -8.73 0.55 -6.59
C ARG A 37 -9.78 -0.55 -6.72
N GLN A 38 -9.37 -1.81 -6.65
CA GLN A 38 -10.28 -2.96 -6.68
C GLN A 38 -11.25 -2.94 -5.49
N ALA A 39 -10.73 -2.58 -4.31
CA ALA A 39 -11.52 -2.35 -3.11
C ALA A 39 -12.39 -1.08 -3.20
N ARG A 40 -12.41 -0.33 -4.31
CA ARG A 40 -13.17 0.93 -4.46
C ARG A 40 -12.91 1.91 -3.32
N VAL A 41 -11.67 1.99 -2.84
CA VAL A 41 -11.25 3.01 -1.87
C VAL A 41 -11.19 4.35 -2.60
N ALA A 42 -11.71 5.40 -1.97
CA ALA A 42 -11.73 6.72 -2.61
C ALA A 42 -10.31 7.19 -2.92
N GLU A 43 -10.13 7.83 -4.08
CA GLU A 43 -8.80 8.18 -4.57
C GLU A 43 -8.05 9.12 -3.60
N GLU A 44 -8.77 10.01 -2.93
CA GLU A 44 -8.22 10.87 -1.88
C GLU A 44 -7.65 10.05 -0.70
N VAL A 45 -8.37 9.01 -0.25
CA VAL A 45 -7.91 8.12 0.83
C VAL A 45 -6.65 7.39 0.36
N ALA A 46 -6.67 6.84 -0.86
CA ALA A 46 -5.53 6.14 -1.43
C ALA A 46 -4.31 7.07 -1.52
N GLN A 47 -4.48 8.29 -2.03
CA GLN A 47 -3.44 9.32 -2.10
C GLN A 47 -2.85 9.65 -0.73
N GLN A 48 -3.69 9.84 0.30
CA GLN A 48 -3.24 10.09 1.67
C GLN A 48 -2.51 8.88 2.28
N LEU A 49 -3.01 7.66 2.05
CA LEU A 49 -2.39 6.42 2.54
C LEU A 49 -1.02 6.18 1.89
N GLY A 50 -0.93 6.37 0.57
CA GLY A 50 0.31 6.15 -0.16
C GLY A 50 1.28 7.32 -0.11
N GLY A 51 0.85 8.50 0.32
CA GLY A 51 1.64 9.73 0.14
C GLY A 51 1.85 10.04 -1.34
N TRP A 52 0.87 9.75 -2.19
CA TRP A 52 0.85 10.22 -3.57
C TRP A 52 0.34 11.66 -3.59
N LYS A 53 0.99 12.53 -4.37
CA LYS A 53 0.45 13.86 -4.65
C LYS A 53 -0.70 13.71 -5.65
N GLY A 54 -1.89 14.11 -5.26
CA GLY A 54 -3.05 14.20 -6.16
C GLY A 54 -3.01 15.47 -7.01
N ALA A 55 -3.69 15.44 -8.16
CA ALA A 55 -4.03 16.65 -8.92
C ALA A 55 -5.12 17.43 -8.14
N GLY A 56 -4.71 18.16 -7.10
CA GLY A 56 -5.62 18.83 -6.18
C GLY A 56 -5.01 19.21 -4.84
N GLU A 57 -3.68 19.40 -4.75
CA GLU A 57 -2.94 19.81 -3.54
C GLU A 57 -3.42 21.15 -2.90
N ASP A 58 -4.41 21.82 -3.49
CA ASP A 58 -5.03 23.04 -2.96
C ASP A 58 -6.30 22.82 -2.12
N LYS A 59 -6.86 21.60 -2.03
CA LYS A 59 -8.02 21.37 -1.14
C LYS A 59 -7.59 21.13 0.30
N ARG A 60 -7.08 22.18 0.95
CA ARG A 60 -7.00 22.32 2.42
C ARG A 60 -8.38 22.52 3.04
N TYR A 61 -9.37 21.67 2.75
CA TYR A 61 -10.69 21.81 3.35
C TYR A 61 -11.07 20.60 4.20
N GLY A 62 -10.97 20.79 5.52
CA GLY A 62 -11.35 19.82 6.54
C GLY A 62 -10.20 18.91 6.95
N MET A 63 -10.03 18.70 8.26
CA MET A 63 -9.10 17.70 8.81
C MET A 63 -9.16 16.43 7.95
N GLY A 64 -8.07 16.10 7.26
CA GLY A 64 -8.04 14.95 6.35
C GLY A 64 -8.63 13.69 7.02
N LEU A 65 -9.16 12.78 6.20
CA LEU A 65 -9.90 11.60 6.66
C LEU A 65 -9.30 10.99 7.94
N SER A 66 -10.18 10.80 8.94
CA SER A 66 -9.79 10.25 10.23
C SER A 66 -9.04 8.93 10.06
N VAL A 67 -8.13 8.64 10.98
CA VAL A 67 -7.40 7.36 11.00
C VAL A 67 -8.38 6.17 10.97
N ARG A 68 -9.53 6.32 11.63
CA ARG A 68 -10.61 5.32 11.62
C ARG A 68 -11.19 5.10 10.23
N ALA A 69 -11.52 6.16 9.50
CA ALA A 69 -12.06 6.05 8.14
C ALA A 69 -11.06 5.36 7.19
N LYS A 70 -9.78 5.76 7.27
CA LYS A 70 -8.68 5.12 6.52
C LYS A 70 -8.55 3.63 6.85
N PHE A 71 -8.68 3.28 8.12
CA PHE A 71 -8.60 1.89 8.57
C PHE A 71 -9.75 1.04 8.04
N GLU A 72 -10.98 1.55 8.06
CA GLU A 72 -12.12 0.84 7.48
C GLU A 72 -11.98 0.63 5.97
N ASP A 73 -11.43 1.60 5.25
CA ASP A 73 -11.12 1.43 3.82
C ASP A 73 -10.03 0.38 3.57
N MET A 74 -8.96 0.38 4.38
CA MET A 74 -7.89 -0.62 4.24
C MET A 74 -8.37 -2.04 4.52
N LYS A 75 -9.34 -2.23 5.42
CA LYS A 75 -9.92 -3.55 5.71
C LYS A 75 -10.65 -4.19 4.53
N ARG A 76 -11.00 -3.39 3.52
CA ARG A 76 -11.70 -3.86 2.31
C ARG A 76 -10.74 -4.36 1.23
N ILE A 77 -9.43 -4.21 1.45
CA ILE A 77 -8.41 -4.69 0.52
C ILE A 77 -8.32 -6.21 0.64
N GLU A 78 -8.52 -6.90 -0.47
CA GLU A 78 -8.41 -8.35 -0.57
C GLU A 78 -7.43 -8.73 -1.68
N TYR A 79 -6.75 -9.86 -1.51
CA TYR A 79 -5.85 -10.44 -2.51
C TYR A 79 -6.30 -11.90 -2.73
N PRO A 80 -7.22 -12.18 -3.67
CA PRO A 80 -7.82 -13.51 -3.82
C PRO A 80 -6.81 -14.64 -4.05
N ASP A 81 -5.70 -14.35 -4.73
CA ASP A 81 -4.65 -15.32 -5.04
C ASP A 81 -3.57 -15.44 -3.94
N LEU A 82 -3.75 -14.76 -2.80
CA LEU A 82 -2.79 -14.73 -1.71
C LEU A 82 -3.34 -15.46 -0.47
N ASP A 83 -2.91 -16.69 -0.28
CA ASP A 83 -3.23 -17.46 0.92
C ASP A 83 -2.24 -17.17 2.07
N LEU A 84 -2.76 -16.49 3.10
CA LEU A 84 -2.01 -16.18 4.33
C LEU A 84 -2.46 -17.02 5.53
N THR A 85 -3.31 -18.03 5.34
CA THR A 85 -3.86 -18.85 6.45
C THR A 85 -2.76 -19.49 7.28
N HIS A 86 -1.64 -19.87 6.66
CA HIS A 86 -0.46 -20.44 7.31
C HIS A 86 0.24 -19.51 8.32
N LEU A 87 -0.05 -18.20 8.32
CA LEU A 87 0.52 -17.22 9.27
C LEU A 87 -0.31 -17.07 10.55
N TYR A 88 -1.57 -17.53 10.53
CA TYR A 88 -2.45 -17.48 11.70
C TYR A 88 -2.46 -18.86 12.35
N SER A 89 -1.66 -19.04 13.40
CA SER A 89 -1.85 -20.18 14.29
C SER A 89 -3.12 -19.91 15.10
N THR A 90 -4.14 -20.74 14.93
CA THR A 90 -5.31 -20.77 15.82
C THR A 90 -4.89 -21.15 17.23
#